data_AF-A0A7E4WBV7-F1
#
_entry.id   AF-A0A7E4WBV7-F1
#
_cell.length_a   1.000
_cell.length_b   1.000
_cell.length_c   1.000
_cell.angle_alpha   90.00
_cell.angle_beta   90.00
_cell.angle_gamma   90.00
#
_symmetry.space_group_name_H-M   'P 1'
#
loop_
_entity.id
_entity.type
_entity.pdbx_description
1 polymer ?
#
loop_
_entity_poly.entity_id
_entity_poly.type
_entity_poly.pdbx_seq_one_letter_code
_entity_poly.pdbx_strand_id
1 'polypeptide(L)'
;MPVWLFTYHTKKLSKLASEVFIRTLQPIQRIDLAKEEYVLLKAIIFCNPACNNISDEGLKLLERESVHYSKTLLRYMQSIHGEAKGASRYGQVISIMEAMTYFAERGKEFHMVKMISKPGTRHYHYHSVNRVLHNIMEA
;
A
#
# COMPACT_ATOMS: atom_id res chain seq x y z
N MET A 1 14.09 -2.70 32.04
CA MET A 1 12.73 -2.73 31.46
C MET A 1 12.09 -4.05 31.82
N PRO A 2 10.85 -4.06 32.34
CA PRO A 2 10.18 -5.30 32.69
C PRO A 2 9.86 -6.19 31.48
N VAL A 3 9.93 -7.51 31.66
CA VAL A 3 9.75 -8.51 30.59
C VAL A 3 8.36 -8.45 29.94
N TRP A 4 7.33 -8.09 30.70
CA TRP A 4 5.95 -7.95 30.20
C TRP A 4 5.76 -6.78 29.21
N LEU A 5 6.50 -5.69 29.38
CA LEU A 5 6.51 -4.59 28.41
C LEU A 5 7.14 -5.05 27.09
N PHE A 6 8.22 -5.84 27.16
CA PHE A 6 8.88 -6.37 25.97
C PHE A 6 8.00 -7.36 25.19
N THR A 7 7.30 -8.28 25.88
CA THR A 7 6.42 -9.27 25.23
C THR A 7 5.14 -8.68 24.65
N TYR A 8 4.60 -7.61 25.25
CA TYR A 8 3.48 -6.85 24.67
C TYR A 8 3.89 -6.13 23.38
N HIS A 9 5.05 -5.45 23.38
CA HIS A 9 5.57 -4.75 22.22
C HIS A 9 5.85 -5.69 21.04
N THR A 10 6.45 -6.87 21.28
CA THR A 10 6.75 -7.85 20.23
C THR A 10 5.49 -8.44 19.60
N LYS A 11 4.46 -8.75 20.39
CA LYS A 11 3.15 -9.21 19.85
C LYS A 11 2.47 -8.13 19.02
N LYS A 12 2.48 -6.87 19.47
CA LYS A 12 1.91 -5.73 18.72
C LYS A 12 2.64 -5.52 17.38
N LEU A 13 3.97 -5.58 17.37
CA LEU A 13 4.80 -5.47 16.16
C LEU A 13 4.56 -6.61 15.17
N SER A 14 4.45 -7.85 15.63
CA SER A 14 4.14 -9.00 14.77
C SER A 14 2.76 -8.89 14.11
N LYS A 15 1.74 -8.53 14.89
CA LYS A 15 0.38 -8.29 14.35
C LYS A 15 0.41 -7.16 13.32
N LEU A 16 1.05 -6.04 13.63
CA LEU A 16 1.11 -4.90 12.73
C LEU A 16 1.91 -5.19 11.45
N ALA A 17 3.00 -5.97 11.52
CA ALA A 17 3.73 -6.45 10.36
C ALA A 17 2.86 -7.35 9.47
N SER A 18 2.16 -8.31 10.05
CA SER A 18 1.21 -9.17 9.30
C SER A 18 0.11 -8.34 8.62
N GLU A 19 -0.43 -7.33 9.32
CA GLU A 19 -1.44 -6.44 8.76
C GLU A 19 -0.90 -5.54 7.63
N VAL A 20 0.35 -5.07 7.73
CA VAL A 20 0.96 -4.22 6.69
C VAL A 20 1.44 -5.02 5.47
N PHE A 21 1.97 -6.23 5.65
CA PHE A 21 2.55 -6.99 4.54
C PHE A 21 1.56 -7.96 3.89
N ILE A 22 0.77 -8.70 4.68
CA ILE A 22 -0.15 -9.70 4.12
C ILE A 22 -1.44 -9.05 3.63
N ARG A 23 -2.07 -8.22 4.48
CA ARG A 23 -3.41 -7.70 4.16
C ARG A 23 -3.39 -6.68 3.03
N THR A 24 -2.28 -5.98 2.82
CA THR A 24 -2.10 -5.06 1.67
C THR A 24 -2.10 -5.79 0.33
N LEU A 25 -1.60 -7.02 0.29
CA LEU A 25 -1.52 -7.79 -0.95
C LEU A 25 -2.85 -8.46 -1.32
N GLN A 26 -3.71 -8.76 -0.33
CA GLN A 26 -4.96 -9.49 -0.57
C GLN A 26 -5.91 -8.79 -1.55
N PRO A 27 -6.19 -7.47 -1.47
CA PRO A 27 -7.02 -6.78 -2.47
C PRO A 27 -6.42 -6.82 -3.88
N ILE A 28 -5.10 -6.67 -3.98
CA ILE A 28 -4.38 -6.67 -5.27
C ILE A 28 -4.46 -8.06 -5.91
N GLN A 29 -4.22 -9.12 -5.13
CA GLN A 29 -4.32 -10.50 -5.59
C GLN A 29 -5.74 -10.87 -6.04
N ARG A 30 -6.77 -10.40 -5.32
CA ARG A 30 -8.17 -10.73 -5.64
C ARG A 30 -8.64 -10.12 -6.96
N ILE A 31 -8.15 -8.94 -7.32
CA ILE A 31 -8.58 -8.24 -8.53
C ILE A 31 -7.80 -8.69 -9.76
N ASP A 32 -6.65 -9.36 -9.55
CA ASP A 32 -5.81 -9.93 -10.60
C ASP A 32 -5.51 -8.89 -11.69
N LEU A 33 -4.73 -7.88 -11.30
CA LEU A 33 -4.39 -6.76 -12.17
C LEU A 33 -3.39 -7.22 -13.24
N ALA A 34 -3.72 -6.94 -14.50
CA ALA A 34 -2.73 -6.99 -15.57
C ALA A 34 -1.63 -5.96 -15.31
N LYS A 35 -0.46 -6.19 -15.88
CA LYS A 35 0.73 -5.35 -15.66
C LYS A 35 0.47 -3.88 -16.00
N GLU A 36 -0.25 -3.64 -17.10
CA GLU A 36 -0.61 -2.32 -17.60
C GLU A 36 -1.54 -1.60 -16.62
N GLU A 37 -2.55 -2.30 -16.09
CA GLU A 37 -3.50 -1.77 -15.11
C GLU A 37 -2.80 -1.41 -13.81
N TYR A 38 -1.86 -2.26 -13.38
CA TYR A 38 -1.06 -2.03 -12.19
C TYR A 38 -0.16 -0.80 -12.31
N VAL A 39 0.50 -0.61 -13.46
CA VAL A 39 1.36 0.56 -13.69
C VAL A 39 0.54 1.85 -13.74
N LEU A 40 -0.61 1.83 -14.41
CA LEU A 40 -1.51 2.98 -14.46
C LEU A 40 -2.09 3.30 -13.07
N LEU A 41 -2.51 2.29 -12.31
CA LEU A 41 -2.95 2.47 -10.93
C LEU A 41 -1.85 3.08 -10.06
N LYS A 42 -0.60 2.62 -10.20
CA LYS A 42 0.56 3.21 -9.51
C LYS A 42 0.76 4.68 -9.88
N ALA A 43 0.62 5.02 -11.16
CA ALA A 43 0.74 6.41 -11.61
C ALA A 43 -0.34 7.30 -10.99
N ILE A 44 -1.59 6.83 -10.92
CA ILE A 44 -2.69 7.53 -10.25
C ILE A 44 -2.39 7.73 -8.76
N ILE A 45 -1.96 6.68 -8.05
CA ILE A 45 -1.61 6.75 -6.62
C ILE A 45 -0.45 7.73 -6.39
N PHE A 46 0.57 7.71 -7.26
CA PHE A 46 1.72 8.61 -7.18
C PHE A 46 1.32 10.08 -7.40
N CYS A 47 0.35 10.32 -8.29
CA CYS A 47 -0.18 11.65 -8.58
C CYS A 47 -1.24 12.11 -7.56
N ASN A 48 -1.39 11.45 -6.41
CA ASN A 48 -2.37 11.83 -5.40
C ASN A 48 -2.01 13.22 -4.80
N PRO A 49 -2.87 14.24 -4.98
CA PRO A 49 -2.61 15.61 -4.48
C PRO A 49 -2.63 15.72 -2.95
N ALA A 50 -2.97 14.66 -2.21
CA ALA A 50 -3.00 14.64 -0.74
C ALA A 50 -1.60 14.71 -0.07
N CYS A 51 -0.53 14.98 -0.83
CA CYS A 51 0.81 15.16 -0.29
C CYS A 51 0.99 16.58 0.27
N ASN A 52 1.34 16.67 1.55
CA ASN A 52 1.71 17.93 2.19
C ASN A 52 3.04 18.47 1.64
N ASN A 53 3.22 19.79 1.68
CA ASN A 53 4.46 20.50 1.29
C ASN A 53 4.78 20.49 -0.22
N ILE A 54 3.76 20.61 -1.08
CA ILE A 54 3.92 20.81 -2.52
C ILE A 54 3.49 22.25 -2.87
N SER A 55 4.12 22.88 -3.87
CA SER A 55 3.69 24.20 -4.35
C SER A 55 2.35 24.12 -5.06
N ASP A 56 1.65 25.24 -5.20
CA ASP A 56 0.35 25.30 -5.89
C ASP A 56 0.46 24.83 -7.36
N GLU A 57 1.58 25.15 -8.04
CA GLU A 57 1.85 24.68 -9.39
C GLU A 57 2.07 23.17 -9.44
N GLY A 58 2.78 22.61 -8.44
CA GLY A 58 2.99 21.17 -8.32
C GLY A 58 1.69 20.43 -8.05
N LEU A 59 0.82 21.00 -7.22
CA LEU A 59 -0.50 20.43 -6.93
C LEU A 59 -1.36 20.35 -8.20
N LYS A 60 -1.44 21.45 -8.96
CA LYS A 60 -2.15 21.50 -10.26
C LYS A 60 -1.60 20.49 -11.26
N LEU A 61 -0.27 20.31 -11.28
CA LEU A 61 0.38 19.30 -12.12
C LEU A 61 -0.07 17.89 -11.74
N LEU A 62 0.00 17.54 -10.45
CA LEU A 62 -0.39 16.22 -9.95
C LEU A 62 -1.88 15.93 -10.20
N GLU A 63 -2.77 16.90 -9.98
CA GLU A 63 -4.19 16.76 -10.30
C GLU A 63 -4.43 16.47 -11.78
N ARG A 64 -3.75 17.22 -12.67
CA ARG A 64 -3.84 17.02 -14.12
C ARG A 64 -3.39 15.62 -14.52
N GLU A 65 -2.25 15.17 -14.02
CA GLU A 65 -1.72 13.84 -14.35
C GLU A 65 -2.57 12.72 -13.75
N SER A 66 -3.10 12.89 -12.53
CA SER A 66 -4.03 11.94 -11.90
C SER A 66 -5.29 11.74 -12.75
N VAL A 67 -5.88 12.83 -13.24
CA VAL A 67 -7.04 12.76 -14.16
C VAL A 67 -6.66 12.13 -15.49
N HIS A 68 -5.48 12.44 -16.03
CA HIS A 68 -4.98 11.86 -17.27
C HIS A 68 -4.84 10.34 -17.15
N TYR A 69 -4.12 9.85 -16.15
CA TYR A 69 -3.93 8.40 -15.95
C TYR A 69 -5.23 7.68 -15.61
N SER A 70 -6.15 8.32 -14.87
CA SER A 70 -7.48 7.76 -14.60
C SER A 70 -8.29 7.55 -15.88
N LYS A 71 -8.30 8.54 -16.79
CA LYS A 71 -8.97 8.41 -18.09
C LYS A 71 -8.31 7.36 -18.98
N THR A 72 -6.98 7.29 -18.97
CA THR A 72 -6.22 6.28 -19.72
C THR A 72 -6.53 4.87 -19.23
N LEU A 73 -6.59 4.65 -17.92
CA LEU A 73 -6.96 3.38 -17.32
C LEU A 73 -8.38 2.94 -17.70
N LEU A 74 -9.36 3.85 -17.61
CA LEU A 74 -10.73 3.56 -18.02
C LEU A 74 -10.80 3.15 -19.49
N ARG A 75 -10.16 3.92 -20.38
CA ARG A 75 -10.14 3.62 -21.82
C ARG A 75 -9.45 2.29 -22.11
N TYR A 76 -8.34 2.01 -21.44
CA TYR A 76 -7.63 0.73 -21.56
C TYR A 76 -8.56 -0.44 -21.23
N MET A 77 -9.25 -0.39 -20.09
CA MET A 77 -10.17 -1.45 -19.66
C MET A 77 -11.39 -1.56 -20.58
N GLN A 78 -11.94 -0.44 -21.06
CA GLN A 78 -13.03 -0.45 -22.03
C GLN A 78 -12.60 -1.04 -23.37
N SER A 79 -11.35 -0.84 -23.79
CA SER A 79 -10.83 -1.41 -25.03
C SER A 79 -10.68 -2.93 -24.98
N ILE A 80 -10.39 -3.49 -23.80
CA ILE A 80 -10.19 -4.93 -23.60
C ILE A 80 -11.51 -5.65 -23.29
N HIS A 81 -12.35 -5.05 -22.46
CA HIS A 81 -13.54 -5.72 -21.91
C HIS A 81 -14.87 -5.22 -22.51
N GLY A 82 -14.84 -4.18 -23.35
CA GLY A 82 -16.01 -3.45 -23.81
C GLY A 82 -16.45 -2.35 -22.83
N GLU A 83 -17.30 -1.44 -23.29
CA GLU A 83 -17.61 -0.19 -22.57
C GLU A 83 -18.14 -0.39 -21.14
N ALA A 84 -19.21 -1.19 -20.99
CA ALA A 84 -19.86 -1.41 -19.70
C ALA A 84 -19.02 -2.27 -18.74
N LYS A 85 -18.45 -3.38 -19.22
CA LYS A 85 -17.61 -4.27 -18.40
C LYS A 85 -16.29 -3.60 -18.03
N GLY A 86 -15.69 -2.84 -18.94
CA GLY A 86 -14.48 -2.06 -18.69
C GLY A 86 -14.70 -0.98 -17.63
N ALA A 87 -15.83 -0.26 -17.67
CA ALA A 87 -16.19 0.70 -16.63
C ALA A 87 -16.41 0.03 -15.26
N SER A 88 -17.06 -1.15 -15.23
CA SER A 88 -17.21 -1.93 -14.00
C SER A 88 -15.86 -2.37 -13.42
N ARG A 89 -14.94 -2.88 -14.26
CA ARG A 89 -13.58 -3.25 -13.85
C ARG A 89 -12.80 -2.03 -13.35
N TYR A 90 -12.92 -0.89 -14.01
CA TYR A 90 -12.31 0.36 -13.55
C TYR A 90 -12.76 0.72 -12.13
N GLY A 91 -14.06 0.65 -11.85
CA GLY A 91 -14.58 0.86 -10.50
C GLY A 91 -13.97 -0.09 -9.46
N GLN A 92 -13.84 -1.37 -9.80
CA GLN A 92 -13.19 -2.36 -8.93
C GLN A 92 -11.72 -2.01 -8.67
N VAL A 93 -10.96 -1.64 -9.69
CA VAL A 93 -9.54 -1.29 -9.55
C VAL A 93 -9.34 -0.02 -8.74
N ILE A 94 -10.13 1.02 -8.98
CA ILE A 94 -10.05 2.27 -8.21
C ILE A 94 -10.43 2.06 -6.75
N SER A 95 -11.36 1.15 -6.44
CA SER A 95 -11.72 0.83 -5.05
C SER A 95 -10.54 0.31 -4.22
N ILE A 96 -9.50 -0.26 -4.85
CA ILE A 96 -8.26 -0.67 -4.17
C ILE A 96 -7.53 0.53 -3.56
N MET A 97 -7.65 1.72 -4.13
CA MET A 97 -6.91 2.90 -3.66
C MET A 97 -7.24 3.25 -2.20
N GLU A 98 -8.49 3.05 -1.77
CA GLU A 98 -8.89 3.27 -0.37
C GLU A 98 -8.17 2.28 0.57
N ALA A 99 -8.15 1.00 0.19
CA ALA A 99 -7.43 -0.02 0.94
C ALA A 99 -5.93 0.30 1.00
N MET A 100 -5.31 0.69 -0.11
CA MET A 100 -3.91 1.07 -0.18
C MET A 100 -3.59 2.28 0.71
N THR A 101 -4.47 3.27 0.75
CA THR A 101 -4.31 4.45 1.62
C THR A 101 -4.37 4.04 3.10
N TYR A 102 -5.33 3.18 3.47
CA TYR A 102 -5.41 2.62 4.81
C TYR A 102 -4.13 1.86 5.19
N PHE A 103 -3.61 1.01 4.31
CA PHE A 103 -2.38 0.26 4.57
C PHE A 103 -1.13 1.15 4.64
N ALA A 104 -1.08 2.23 3.85
CA ALA A 104 0.00 3.21 3.93
C ALA A 104 0.06 3.88 5.32
N GLU A 105 -1.08 4.25 5.89
CA GLU A 105 -1.14 4.80 7.26
C GLU A 105 -0.68 3.78 8.31
N ARG A 106 -1.08 2.51 8.18
CA ARG A 106 -0.60 1.44 9.07
C ARG A 106 0.90 1.16 8.91
N GLY A 107 1.42 1.31 7.69
CA GLY A 107 2.86 1.24 7.41
C GLY A 107 3.64 2.33 8.14
N LYS A 108 3.12 3.57 8.17
CA LYS A 108 3.69 4.68 8.96
C LYS A 108 3.67 4.36 10.46
N GLU A 109 2.54 3.87 10.99
CA GLU A 109 2.44 3.46 12.39
C GLU A 109 3.48 2.38 12.73
N PHE A 110 3.62 1.36 11.87
CA PHE A 110 4.61 0.30 12.04
C PHE A 110 6.03 0.84 12.08
N HIS A 111 6.36 1.75 11.15
CA HIS A 111 7.67 2.39 11.11
C HIS A 111 7.95 3.19 12.38
N MET A 112 7.00 4.00 12.86
CA MET A 112 7.14 4.76 14.11
C MET A 112 7.38 3.85 15.31
N VAL A 113 6.59 2.77 15.46
CA VAL A 113 6.78 1.81 16.56
C VAL A 113 8.16 1.15 16.48
N LYS A 114 8.65 0.81 15.27
CA LYS A 114 9.99 0.27 15.05
C LYS A 114 11.08 1.26 15.46
N MET A 115 10.95 2.53 15.09
CA MET A 115 11.90 3.59 15.43
C MET A 115 11.97 3.86 16.94
N ILE A 116 10.82 3.88 17.62
CA ILE A 116 10.72 4.09 19.08
C ILE A 116 11.22 2.85 19.86
N SER A 117 11.14 1.65 19.28
CA SER A 117 11.51 0.39 19.96
C SER A 117 13.03 0.09 20.07
N LYS A 118 13.92 1.03 19.67
CA LYS A 118 15.26 1.40 20.27
C LYS A 118 16.47 1.49 19.31
N PRO A 119 17.47 2.36 19.64
CA PRO A 119 18.79 2.41 18.96
C PRO A 119 19.76 1.25 19.29
N GLY A 120 19.52 0.43 20.33
CA GLY A 120 20.46 -0.61 20.83
C GLY A 120 20.08 -2.08 20.60
N THR A 121 18.97 -2.38 19.92
CA THR A 121 18.42 -3.76 19.76
C THR A 121 18.43 -4.24 18.30
N ARG A 122 19.29 -3.63 17.47
CA ARG A 122 19.33 -3.76 16.01
C ARG A 122 19.41 -5.21 15.49
N HIS A 123 19.96 -6.15 16.26
CA HIS A 123 20.21 -7.52 15.80
C HIS A 123 19.04 -8.50 16.03
N TYR A 124 18.26 -8.35 17.11
CA TYR A 124 17.27 -9.37 17.49
C TYR A 124 15.90 -9.22 16.80
N HIS A 125 15.52 -7.99 16.43
CA HIS A 125 14.24 -7.72 15.77
C HIS A 125 14.27 -8.00 14.26
N TYR A 126 15.44 -7.87 13.63
CA TYR A 126 15.62 -8.14 12.20
C TYR A 126 15.38 -9.63 11.88
N HIS A 127 15.91 -10.53 12.71
CA HIS A 127 15.75 -11.98 12.53
C HIS A 127 14.32 -12.48 12.76
N SER A 128 13.54 -11.83 13.63
CA SER A 128 12.16 -12.24 13.90
C SER A 128 11.19 -11.73 12.84
N VAL A 129 11.37 -10.50 12.34
CA VAL A 129 10.58 -9.97 11.22
C VAL A 129 10.94 -10.67 9.90
N ASN A 130 12.22 -10.92 9.61
CA ASN A 130 12.59 -11.68 8.41
C ASN A 130 12.13 -13.13 8.47
N ARG A 131 12.08 -13.76 9.64
CA ARG A 131 11.52 -15.12 9.78
C ARG A 131 10.02 -15.12 9.51
N VAL A 132 9.29 -14.09 9.97
CA VAL A 132 7.86 -13.95 9.67
C VAL A 132 7.65 -13.66 8.18
N LEU A 133 8.42 -12.77 7.57
CA LEU A 133 8.33 -12.47 6.13
C LEU A 133 8.71 -13.68 5.27
N HIS A 134 9.78 -14.41 5.62
CA HIS A 134 10.19 -15.65 4.93
C HIS A 134 9.09 -16.71 5.00
N ASN A 135 8.48 -16.91 6.18
CA ASN A 135 7.38 -17.87 6.35
C ASN A 135 6.08 -17.44 5.65
N ILE A 136 5.90 -16.14 5.38
CA ILE A 136 4.77 -15.60 4.61
C ILE A 136 5.03 -15.72 3.09
N MET A 137 6.29 -15.62 2.66
CA MET A 137 6.67 -15.67 1.25
C MET A 137 6.87 -17.09 0.70
N GLU A 138 7.11 -18.08 1.57
CA GLU A 138 7.24 -19.50 1.21
C GLU A 138 5.94 -20.32 1.39
N ALA A 139 4.84 -19.68 1.81
CA ALA A 139 3.52 -20.29 1.97
C ALA A 139 2.56 -19.83 0.86
#